data_AF-L8M0M1-F1
#
_entry.id   AF-L8M0M1-F1
#
_cell.length_a   1.000
_cell.length_b   1.000
_cell.length_c   1.000
_cell.angle_alpha   90.00
_cell.angle_beta   90.00
_cell.angle_gamma   90.00
#
_symmetry.space_group_name_H-M   'P 1'
#
loop_
_entity.id
_entity.type
_entity.pdbx_description
1 polymer ?
#
loop_
_entity_poly.entity_id
_entity_poly.type
_entity_poly.pdbx_seq_one_letter_code
_entity_poly.pdbx_strand_id
1 'polypeptide(L)'
;MFNLSSDITYRQEQLPNGVAFMFRHSELGDLGRVLLQERPDGQTQILCEVVGDPDDPMTAKRGAIFEPIGKELSHQLDQALGGRAASFGNRDPHSAQQPPESIEKIASKLIPCLKCGRPAALLIFADYAQDLGGMEDYARLMYSKIVELNVPTWVIAPPEGTGRDAAANILKTYPEREPICKLTPDEFNERLDRITADHC
;
A
#
# COMPACT_ATOMS: atom_id res chain seq x y z
N MET A 1 -1.31 3.18 -27.65
CA MET A 1 -1.74 3.97 -26.48
C MET A 1 -2.31 2.98 -25.49
N PHE A 2 -1.65 2.86 -24.34
CA PHE A 2 -1.99 1.89 -23.32
C PHE A 2 -3.35 2.23 -22.70
N ASN A 3 -4.30 1.29 -22.68
CA ASN A 3 -5.66 1.53 -22.22
C ASN A 3 -5.80 1.06 -20.76
N LEU A 4 -5.87 2.01 -19.85
CA LEU A 4 -6.07 1.76 -18.42
C LEU A 4 -7.55 1.83 -18.08
N SER A 5 -7.96 0.99 -17.13
CA SER A 5 -9.26 1.17 -16.48
C SER A 5 -9.29 2.53 -15.74
N SER A 6 -10.47 3.12 -15.60
CA SER A 6 -10.64 4.48 -15.08
C SER A 6 -10.27 4.65 -13.59
N ASP A 7 -10.23 3.54 -12.86
CA ASP A 7 -9.77 3.43 -11.48
C ASP A 7 -8.24 3.37 -11.35
N ILE A 8 -7.51 3.26 -12.46
CA ILE A 8 -6.05 3.16 -12.47
C ILE A 8 -5.45 4.38 -13.14
N THR A 9 -4.53 5.02 -12.42
CA THR A 9 -3.70 6.11 -12.92
C THR A 9 -2.25 5.69 -12.94
N TYR A 10 -1.43 6.39 -13.71
CA TYR A 10 0.01 6.21 -13.67
C TYR A 10 0.73 7.56 -13.68
N ARG A 11 1.93 7.56 -13.10
CA ARG A 11 2.88 8.66 -13.20
C ARG A 11 4.23 8.15 -13.70
N GLN A 12 4.97 9.03 -14.34
CA GLN A 12 6.32 8.74 -14.80
C GLN A 12 7.32 9.47 -13.91
N GLU A 13 8.37 8.77 -13.48
CA GLU A 13 9.46 9.33 -12.67
C GLU A 13 10.79 9.08 -13.40
N GLN A 14 11.62 10.12 -13.49
CA GLN A 14 12.95 10.01 -14.06
C GLN A 14 13.92 9.50 -12.99
N LEU A 15 14.66 8.45 -13.30
CA LEU A 15 15.69 7.86 -12.45
C LEU A 15 17.07 8.20 -13.02
N PRO A 16 18.15 8.16 -12.21
CA PRO A 16 19.50 8.44 -12.69
C PRO A 16 19.94 7.61 -13.90
N ASN A 17 19.42 6.39 -14.05
CA ASN A 17 19.76 5.44 -15.11
C ASN A 17 18.52 4.95 -15.89
N GLY A 18 17.43 5.71 -15.92
CA GLY A 18 16.23 5.26 -16.60
C GLY A 18 14.95 5.97 -16.22
N VAL A 19 13.83 5.28 -16.39
CA VAL A 19 12.49 5.80 -16.11
C VAL A 19 11.64 4.76 -15.39
N ALA A 20 10.84 5.20 -14.43
CA ALA A 20 9.84 4.39 -13.75
C ALA A 20 8.42 4.83 -14.16
N PHE A 21 7.57 3.87 -14.48
CA PHE A 21 6.14 4.06 -14.62
C PHE A 21 5.46 3.49 -13.38
N MET A 22 4.94 4.33 -12.51
CA MET A 22 4.30 3.93 -11.25
C MET A 22 2.79 3.93 -11.40
N PHE A 23 2.13 2.86 -10.99
CA PHE A 23 0.70 2.64 -11.15
C PHE A 23 -0.02 2.68 -9.81
N ARG A 24 -1.16 3.36 -9.79
CA ARG A 24 -2.00 3.55 -8.62
C ARG A 24 -3.45 3.23 -8.93
N HIS A 25 -4.09 2.48 -8.04
CA HIS A 25 -5.52 2.21 -8.03
C HIS A 25 -6.22 3.15 -7.03
N SER A 26 -7.39 3.66 -7.39
CA SER A 26 -8.19 4.58 -6.56
C SER A 26 -8.46 4.05 -5.15
N GLU A 27 -8.73 2.75 -5.03
CA GLU A 27 -9.02 2.10 -3.74
C GLU A 27 -7.86 1.33 -3.11
N LEU A 28 -6.95 0.74 -3.89
CA LEU A 28 -5.89 -0.14 -3.36
C LEU A 28 -4.55 0.58 -3.12
N GLY A 29 -4.49 1.86 -3.49
CA GLY A 29 -3.28 2.67 -3.42
C GLY A 29 -2.32 2.30 -4.54
N ASP A 30 -1.02 2.36 -4.23
CA ASP A 30 -0.02 1.97 -5.20
C ASP A 30 -0.15 0.47 -5.53
N LEU A 31 0.00 0.12 -6.81
CA LEU A 31 -0.09 -1.25 -7.32
C LEU A 31 1.28 -1.85 -7.60
N GLY A 32 2.13 -1.07 -8.26
CA GLY A 32 3.38 -1.56 -8.82
C GLY A 32 4.05 -0.51 -9.69
N ARG A 33 5.22 -0.86 -10.22
CA ARG A 33 5.93 -0.05 -11.19
C ARG A 33 6.58 -0.89 -12.28
N VAL A 34 6.68 -0.31 -13.47
CA VAL A 34 7.51 -0.80 -14.57
C VAL A 34 8.76 0.08 -14.64
N LEU A 35 9.94 -0.50 -14.47
CA LEU A 35 11.22 0.19 -14.58
C LEU A 35 11.83 -0.10 -15.95
N LEU A 36 12.30 0.95 -16.60
CA LEU A 36 13.12 0.88 -17.79
C LEU A 36 14.51 1.43 -17.43
N GLN A 37 15.52 0.57 -17.37
CA GLN A 37 16.87 0.94 -16.94
C GLN A 37 17.91 0.65 -18.00
N GLU A 38 18.83 1.58 -18.21
CA GLU A 38 20.03 1.35 -19.02
C GLU A 38 21.05 0.53 -18.20
N ARG A 39 21.61 -0.50 -18.82
CA ARG A 39 22.68 -1.31 -18.26
C ARG A 39 24.04 -0.83 -18.75
N PRO A 40 25.13 -1.09 -18.00
CA PRO A 40 26.49 -0.69 -18.39
C PRO A 40 26.98 -1.26 -19.73
N ASP A 41 26.38 -2.33 -20.22
CA ASP A 41 26.66 -2.96 -21.52
C ASP A 41 25.89 -2.30 -22.69
N GLY A 42 25.17 -1.22 -22.43
CA GLY A 42 24.35 -0.51 -23.40
C GLY A 42 23.00 -1.19 -23.71
N GLN A 43 22.64 -2.26 -22.98
CA GLN A 43 21.32 -2.87 -23.10
C GLN A 43 20.30 -2.16 -22.23
N THR A 44 19.05 -2.18 -22.67
CA THR A 44 17.93 -1.73 -21.85
C THR A 44 17.28 -2.91 -21.15
N GLN A 45 17.03 -2.76 -19.85
CA GLN A 45 16.32 -3.72 -19.02
C GLN A 45 14.92 -3.20 -18.70
N ILE A 46 13.93 -4.09 -18.79
CA ILE A 46 12.57 -3.84 -18.31
C ILE A 46 12.33 -4.72 -17.07
N LEU A 47 11.84 -4.12 -15.98
CA LEU A 47 11.46 -4.81 -14.75
C LEU A 47 10.03 -4.43 -14.36
N CYS A 48 9.27 -5.40 -13.85
CA CYS A 48 7.96 -5.19 -13.25
C CYS A 48 8.04 -5.53 -11.77
N GLU A 49 7.58 -4.63 -10.91
CA GLU A 49 7.59 -4.80 -9.46
C GLU A 49 6.21 -4.50 -8.89
N VAL A 50 5.64 -5.41 -8.12
CA VAL A 50 4.39 -5.18 -7.36
C VAL A 50 4.76 -4.56 -6.02
N VAL A 51 3.97 -3.59 -5.54
CA VAL A 51 4.22 -3.01 -4.21
C VAL A 51 3.59 -3.85 -3.09
N GLY A 52 4.32 -3.97 -1.99
CA GLY A 52 3.81 -4.56 -0.75
C GLY A 52 4.70 -5.70 -0.24
N ASP A 53 4.36 -6.17 0.94
CA ASP A 53 5.00 -7.32 1.57
C ASP A 53 4.48 -8.62 0.93
N PRO A 54 5.32 -9.59 0.56
CA PRO A 54 4.87 -10.86 -0.04
C PRO A 54 3.89 -11.64 0.84
N ASP A 55 3.98 -11.50 2.16
CA ASP A 55 3.10 -12.17 3.10
C ASP A 55 1.79 -11.41 3.34
N ASP A 56 1.64 -10.17 2.82
CA ASP A 56 0.38 -9.41 2.84
C ASP A 56 -0.58 -9.93 1.75
N PRO A 57 -1.77 -10.46 2.13
CA PRO A 57 -2.78 -10.88 1.15
C PRO A 57 -3.20 -9.76 0.18
N MET A 58 -3.10 -8.49 0.58
CA MET A 58 -3.38 -7.36 -0.30
C MET A 58 -2.31 -7.17 -1.38
N THR A 59 -1.07 -7.61 -1.17
CA THR A 59 -0.02 -7.63 -2.21
C THR A 59 -0.41 -8.55 -3.36
N ALA A 60 -0.97 -9.73 -3.05
CA ALA A 60 -1.49 -10.64 -4.09
C ALA A 60 -2.62 -10.00 -4.90
N LYS A 61 -3.54 -9.26 -4.24
CA LYS A 61 -4.63 -8.54 -4.93
C LYS A 61 -4.09 -7.43 -5.85
N ARG A 62 -3.12 -6.64 -5.38
CA ARG A 62 -2.45 -5.62 -6.20
C ARG A 62 -1.75 -6.27 -7.41
N GLY A 63 -1.05 -7.37 -7.18
CA GLY A 63 -0.38 -8.16 -8.21
C GLY A 63 -1.34 -8.65 -9.30
N ALA A 64 -2.50 -9.18 -8.94
CA ALA A 64 -3.49 -9.66 -9.91
C ALA A 64 -4.00 -8.56 -10.86
N ILE A 65 -4.11 -7.32 -10.37
CA ILE A 65 -4.50 -6.15 -11.19
C ILE A 65 -3.31 -5.65 -12.00
N PHE A 66 -2.13 -5.58 -11.39
CA PHE A 66 -0.94 -5.01 -12.00
C PHE A 66 -0.30 -5.90 -13.07
N GLU A 67 -0.37 -7.23 -12.91
CA GLU A 67 0.29 -8.18 -13.81
C GLU A 67 -0.07 -8.01 -15.29
N PRO A 68 -1.36 -7.94 -15.71
CA PRO A 68 -1.69 -7.72 -17.12
C PRO A 68 -1.20 -6.36 -17.64
N ILE A 69 -1.22 -5.33 -16.78
CA ILE A 69 -0.72 -3.98 -17.11
C ILE A 69 0.78 -4.01 -17.35
N GLY A 70 1.54 -4.61 -16.42
CA GLY A 70 2.99 -4.73 -16.51
C GLY A 70 3.43 -5.54 -17.74
N LYS A 71 2.73 -6.63 -18.05
CA LYS A 71 3.00 -7.46 -19.24
C LYS A 71 2.80 -6.68 -20.54
N GLU A 72 1.68 -6.01 -20.68
CA GLU A 72 1.35 -5.26 -21.90
C GLU A 72 2.28 -4.05 -22.09
N LEU A 73 2.55 -3.28 -21.03
CA LEU A 73 3.49 -2.17 -21.12
C LEU A 73 4.91 -2.64 -21.44
N SER A 74 5.37 -3.73 -20.81
CA SER A 74 6.69 -4.31 -21.10
C SER A 74 6.79 -4.73 -22.57
N HIS A 75 5.73 -5.34 -23.12
CA HIS A 75 5.69 -5.72 -24.52
C HIS A 75 5.78 -4.50 -25.46
N GLN A 76 5.01 -3.44 -25.19
CA GLN A 76 5.05 -2.21 -25.98
C GLN A 76 6.42 -1.51 -25.90
N LEU A 77 7.04 -1.49 -24.73
CA LEU A 77 8.38 -0.92 -24.54
C LEU A 77 9.45 -1.72 -25.27
N ASP A 78 9.43 -3.06 -25.18
CA ASP A 78 10.38 -3.90 -25.89
C ASP A 78 10.26 -3.74 -27.41
N GLN A 79 9.02 -3.69 -27.95
CA GLN A 79 8.80 -3.41 -29.36
C GLN A 79 9.34 -2.04 -29.79
N ALA A 80 9.13 -1.00 -28.98
CA ALA A 80 9.67 0.34 -29.25
C ALA A 80 11.22 0.37 -29.23
N LEU A 81 11.84 -0.53 -28.48
CA LEU A 81 13.30 -0.71 -28.40
C LEU A 81 13.86 -1.70 -29.44
N GLY A 82 13.02 -2.13 -30.40
CA GLY A 82 13.41 -3.03 -31.48
C GLY A 82 13.53 -4.51 -31.08
N GLY A 83 12.88 -4.92 -29.99
CA GLY A 83 12.86 -6.32 -29.51
C GLY A 83 14.19 -6.78 -28.92
N ARG A 84 14.98 -5.84 -28.38
CA ARG A 84 16.33 -6.09 -27.86
C ARG A 84 16.40 -5.89 -26.34
N ALA A 85 15.30 -5.51 -25.69
CA ALA A 85 15.31 -5.33 -24.25
C ALA A 85 15.33 -6.71 -23.58
N ALA A 86 16.21 -6.87 -22.60
CA ALA A 86 16.22 -8.09 -21.81
C ALA A 86 15.03 -8.08 -20.85
N SER A 87 13.91 -8.68 -21.27
CA SER A 87 12.74 -8.92 -20.42
C SER A 87 13.06 -10.04 -19.43
N PHE A 88 13.50 -9.66 -18.23
CA PHE A 88 13.52 -10.59 -17.12
C PHE A 88 12.16 -10.50 -16.43
N GLY A 89 11.29 -11.47 -16.71
CA GLY A 89 9.99 -11.61 -16.03
C GLY A 89 10.16 -11.68 -14.51
N ASN A 90 9.08 -11.32 -13.79
CA ASN A 90 8.92 -11.26 -12.33
C ASN A 90 10.19 -11.70 -11.58
N ARG A 91 11.07 -10.74 -11.30
CA ARG A 91 12.17 -10.96 -10.37
C ARG A 91 11.57 -11.40 -9.03
N ASP A 92 12.29 -12.29 -8.32
CA ASP A 92 11.93 -12.70 -6.96
C ASP A 92 11.44 -11.49 -6.16
N PRO A 93 10.35 -11.59 -5.37
CA PRO A 93 9.83 -10.48 -4.55
C PRO A 93 10.91 -9.85 -3.66
N HIS A 94 11.96 -10.63 -3.32
CA HIS A 94 13.12 -10.20 -2.54
C HIS A 94 14.15 -9.34 -3.29
N SER A 95 14.12 -9.30 -4.62
CA SER A 95 15.09 -8.55 -5.45
C SER A 95 14.51 -7.28 -6.08
N ALA A 96 13.23 -6.99 -5.80
CA ALA A 96 12.66 -5.68 -6.04
C ALA A 96 13.49 -4.67 -5.24
N GLN A 97 13.99 -3.63 -5.91
CA GLN A 97 14.59 -2.52 -5.19
C GLN A 97 13.54 -2.05 -4.19
N GLN A 98 13.85 -2.21 -2.88
CA GLN A 98 12.93 -1.82 -1.82
C GLN A 98 12.36 -0.44 -2.17
N PRO A 99 11.02 -0.26 -2.11
CA PRO A 99 10.43 1.05 -2.26
C PRO A 99 11.21 2.02 -1.37
N PRO A 100 11.52 3.25 -1.83
CA PRO A 100 12.32 4.19 -1.05
C PRO A 100 11.78 4.26 0.38
N GLU A 101 12.66 3.92 1.33
CA GLU A 101 12.40 4.01 2.76
C GLU A 101 12.31 5.49 3.15
N SER A 102 11.17 6.11 2.87
CA SER A 102 10.71 7.19 3.72
C SER A 102 9.45 6.71 4.39
N ILE A 103 9.64 5.81 5.36
CA ILE A 103 8.80 5.87 6.56
C ILE A 103 9.13 7.21 7.20
N GLU A 104 8.59 8.31 6.66
CA GLU A 104 8.21 9.41 7.54
C GLU A 104 7.43 8.74 8.67
N LYS A 105 7.85 8.96 9.92
CA LYS A 105 7.36 8.18 11.08
C LYS A 105 5.83 8.16 11.04
N ILE A 106 5.27 7.06 10.57
CA ILE A 106 3.82 6.92 10.46
C ILE A 106 3.28 6.99 11.89
N ALA A 107 2.50 8.03 12.14
CA ALA A 107 1.92 8.26 13.45
C ALA A 107 1.09 7.03 13.83
N SER A 108 1.45 6.41 14.96
CA SER A 108 0.75 5.23 15.44
C SER A 108 0.70 5.22 16.96
N LYS A 109 -0.36 4.63 17.51
CA LYS A 109 -0.60 4.54 18.94
C LYS A 109 -0.99 3.12 19.32
N LEU A 110 -0.28 2.56 20.29
CA LEU A 110 -0.68 1.32 20.95
C LEU A 110 -1.67 1.63 22.07
N ILE A 111 -2.76 0.90 22.09
CA ILE A 111 -3.75 0.96 23.17
C ILE A 111 -3.48 -0.22 24.10
N PRO A 112 -3.05 0.03 25.35
CA PRO A 112 -2.83 -1.04 26.32
C PRO A 112 -4.15 -1.54 26.91
N CYS A 113 -4.22 -2.82 27.27
CA CYS A 113 -5.27 -3.35 28.12
C CYS A 113 -5.12 -2.79 29.54
N LEU A 114 -6.20 -2.25 30.11
CA LEU A 114 -6.19 -1.69 31.47
C LEU A 114 -6.03 -2.74 32.58
N LYS A 115 -6.29 -4.03 32.29
CA LYS A 115 -6.15 -5.14 33.26
C LYS A 115 -4.72 -5.68 33.33
N CYS A 116 -4.10 -5.95 32.18
CA CYS A 116 -2.79 -6.65 32.12
C CYS A 116 -1.63 -5.79 31.60
N GLY A 117 -1.92 -4.60 31.06
CA GLY A 117 -0.92 -3.68 30.51
C GLY A 117 -0.35 -4.07 29.14
N ARG A 118 -0.71 -5.24 28.58
CA ARG A 118 -0.26 -5.66 27.24
C ARG A 118 -0.96 -4.87 26.14
N PRO A 119 -0.36 -4.74 24.94
CA PRO A 119 -1.05 -4.18 23.78
C PRO A 119 -2.36 -4.91 23.50
N ALA A 120 -3.45 -4.16 23.37
CA ALA A 120 -4.78 -4.66 23.02
C ALA A 120 -5.23 -4.22 21.61
N ALA A 121 -4.70 -3.09 21.12
CA ALA A 121 -4.97 -2.59 19.78
C ALA A 121 -3.84 -1.68 19.28
N LEU A 122 -3.75 -1.56 17.95
CA LEU A 122 -2.88 -0.59 17.26
C LEU A 122 -3.74 0.37 16.43
N LEU A 123 -3.51 1.66 16.59
CA LEU A 123 -4.06 2.72 15.75
C LEU A 123 -2.96 3.29 14.87
N ILE A 124 -3.24 3.44 13.58
CA ILE A 124 -2.36 4.04 12.58
C ILE A 124 -3.09 5.27 12.05
N PHE A 125 -2.46 6.44 12.16
CA PHE A 125 -3.05 7.71 11.70
C PHE A 125 -2.53 8.04 10.31
N ALA A 126 -3.44 8.04 9.34
CA ALA A 126 -3.16 8.32 7.95
C ALA A 126 -3.36 9.81 7.64
N ASP A 127 -2.66 10.68 8.36
CA ASP A 127 -2.87 12.13 8.35
C ASP A 127 -2.77 12.76 6.95
N TYR A 128 -2.08 12.10 6.02
CA TYR A 128 -1.90 12.54 4.64
C TYR A 128 -2.65 11.70 3.61
N ALA A 129 -3.48 10.73 4.02
CA ALA A 129 -4.33 10.01 3.10
C ALA A 129 -5.41 10.94 2.55
N GLN A 130 -5.40 11.13 1.22
CA GLN A 130 -6.36 11.96 0.50
C GLN A 130 -7.55 11.16 -0.05
N ASP A 131 -7.36 9.86 -0.20
CA ASP A 131 -8.32 8.93 -0.78
C ASP A 131 -8.25 7.56 -0.09
N LEU A 132 -9.15 6.65 -0.48
CA LEU A 132 -9.21 5.28 0.05
C LEU A 132 -7.89 4.53 -0.23
N GLY A 133 -7.32 4.70 -1.42
CA GLY A 133 -6.01 4.14 -1.77
C GLY A 133 -4.89 4.62 -0.85
N GLY A 134 -4.95 5.86 -0.38
CA GLY A 134 -3.99 6.42 0.56
C GLY A 134 -4.05 5.69 1.90
N MET A 135 -5.23 5.35 2.39
CA MET A 135 -5.36 4.53 3.59
C MET A 135 -4.76 3.13 3.41
N GLU A 136 -4.95 2.52 2.24
CA GLU A 136 -4.35 1.24 1.88
C GLU A 136 -2.82 1.31 1.82
N ASP A 137 -2.25 2.42 1.37
CA ASP A 137 -0.80 2.63 1.40
C ASP A 137 -0.25 2.63 2.82
N TYR A 138 -0.93 3.27 3.77
CA TYR A 138 -0.53 3.25 5.18
C TYR A 138 -0.61 1.83 5.76
N ALA A 139 -1.67 1.08 5.43
CA ALA A 139 -1.80 -0.31 5.85
C ALA A 139 -0.63 -1.17 5.32
N ARG A 140 -0.29 -1.00 4.03
CA ARG A 140 0.81 -1.69 3.36
C ARG A 140 2.16 -1.34 3.99
N LEU A 141 2.44 -0.06 4.21
CA LEU A 141 3.70 0.41 4.79
C LEU A 141 3.91 -0.07 6.24
N MET A 142 2.81 -0.31 6.97
CA MET A 142 2.84 -0.77 8.36
C MET A 142 2.68 -2.28 8.52
N TYR A 143 2.53 -3.04 7.43
CA TYR A 143 2.16 -4.46 7.47
C TYR A 143 3.06 -5.31 8.38
N SER A 144 4.39 -5.18 8.25
CA SER A 144 5.34 -5.91 9.08
C SER A 144 5.10 -5.68 10.58
N LYS A 145 4.90 -4.43 10.99
CA LYS A 145 4.59 -4.06 12.38
C LYS A 145 3.21 -4.56 12.84
N ILE A 146 2.23 -4.57 11.93
CA ILE A 146 0.88 -5.09 12.21
C ILE A 146 0.94 -6.57 12.57
N VAL A 147 1.63 -7.36 11.75
CA VAL A 147 1.79 -8.81 11.97
C VAL A 147 2.64 -9.09 13.20
N GLU A 148 3.72 -8.34 13.42
CA GLU A 148 4.58 -8.48 14.60
C GLU A 148 3.80 -8.26 15.91
N LEU A 149 2.99 -7.21 15.96
CA LEU A 149 2.21 -6.88 17.16
C LEU A 149 1.05 -7.86 17.37
N ASN A 150 0.49 -8.41 16.30
CA ASN A 150 -0.60 -9.39 16.33
C ASN A 150 -1.78 -8.94 17.21
N VAL A 151 -2.19 -7.67 17.07
CA VAL A 151 -3.35 -7.10 17.75
C VAL A 151 -4.29 -6.46 16.73
N PRO A 152 -5.61 -6.38 17.03
CA PRO A 152 -6.55 -5.64 16.21
C PRO A 152 -6.00 -4.26 15.81
N THR A 153 -6.03 -3.97 14.50
CA THR A 153 -5.42 -2.77 13.95
C THR A 153 -6.38 -2.01 13.05
N TRP A 154 -6.35 -0.68 13.17
CA TRP A 154 -7.08 0.24 12.30
C TRP A 154 -6.18 1.32 11.73
N VAL A 155 -6.40 1.66 10.47
CA VAL A 155 -5.92 2.90 9.84
C VAL A 155 -7.05 3.92 9.88
N ILE A 156 -6.74 5.12 10.34
CA ILE A 156 -7.70 6.21 10.58
C ILE A 156 -7.31 7.37 9.68
N ALA A 157 -8.19 7.75 8.76
CA ALA A 157 -8.02 8.92 7.91
C ALA A 157 -8.30 10.21 8.70
N PRO A 158 -7.92 11.39 8.17
CA PRO A 158 -8.35 12.66 8.74
C PRO A 158 -9.89 12.74 8.80
N PRO A 159 -10.46 13.38 9.82
CA PRO A 159 -11.91 13.55 9.91
C PRO A 159 -12.43 14.44 8.79
N GLU A 160 -13.61 14.10 8.28
CA GLU A 160 -14.31 14.91 7.29
C GLU A 160 -15.19 15.95 8.01
N GLY A 161 -14.72 17.20 8.04
CA GLY A 161 -15.44 18.34 8.62
C GLY A 161 -14.72 18.97 9.81
N THR A 162 -15.41 19.87 10.51
CA THR A 162 -14.88 20.56 11.69
C THR A 162 -15.68 20.19 12.92
N GLY A 163 -14.99 20.00 14.05
CA GLY A 163 -15.62 19.69 15.33
C GLY A 163 -15.09 18.40 15.96
N ARG A 164 -15.45 18.18 17.22
CA ARG A 164 -15.02 17.00 18.00
C ARG A 164 -15.69 15.71 17.54
N ASP A 165 -16.85 15.82 16.90
CA ASP A 165 -17.66 14.67 16.47
C ASP A 165 -17.53 14.39 14.96
N ALA A 166 -16.57 15.06 14.30
CA ALA A 166 -16.33 14.89 12.88
C ALA A 166 -15.90 13.45 12.60
N ALA A 167 -16.67 12.77 11.75
CA ALA A 167 -16.44 11.38 11.42
C ALA A 167 -15.24 11.21 10.49
N ALA A 168 -14.51 10.12 10.68
CA ALA A 168 -13.36 9.75 9.86
C ALA A 168 -13.63 8.43 9.14
N ASN A 169 -12.96 8.23 8.00
CA ASN A 169 -12.88 6.92 7.38
C ASN A 169 -11.93 6.04 8.20
N ILE A 170 -12.39 4.84 8.53
CA ILE A 170 -11.71 3.86 9.36
C ILE A 170 -11.60 2.55 8.59
N LEU A 171 -10.37 2.05 8.49
CA LEU A 171 -10.02 0.82 7.79
C LEU A 171 -9.47 -0.18 8.81
N LYS A 172 -10.20 -1.26 9.10
CA LYS A 172 -9.68 -2.35 9.92
C LYS A 172 -8.79 -3.23 9.07
N THR A 173 -7.53 -3.37 9.48
CA THR A 173 -6.51 -4.08 8.72
C THR A 173 -6.20 -5.47 9.25
N TYR A 174 -6.45 -5.72 10.54
CA TYR A 174 -6.07 -6.95 11.24
C TYR A 174 -7.04 -7.28 12.39
N PRO A 175 -7.27 -8.56 12.75
CA PRO A 175 -6.79 -9.80 12.08
C PRO A 175 -7.51 -10.09 10.77
N GLU A 176 -8.75 -9.63 10.65
CA GLU A 176 -9.55 -9.73 9.44
C GLU A 176 -9.69 -8.35 8.80
N ARG A 177 -9.50 -8.31 7.48
CA ARG A 177 -9.68 -7.10 6.68
C ARG A 177 -11.17 -6.81 6.54
N GLU A 178 -11.59 -5.62 6.93
CA GLU A 178 -12.98 -5.17 6.73
C GLU A 178 -13.05 -4.01 5.72
N PRO A 179 -14.19 -3.82 5.04
CA PRO A 179 -14.42 -2.63 4.24
C PRO A 179 -14.26 -1.34 5.06
N ILE A 180 -13.84 -0.27 4.39
CA ILE A 180 -13.75 1.05 5.00
C ILE A 180 -15.14 1.48 5.47
N CYS A 181 -15.23 1.96 6.71
CA CYS A 181 -16.45 2.50 7.28
C CYS A 181 -16.20 3.89 7.85
N LYS A 182 -17.24 4.72 7.87
CA LYS A 182 -17.17 6.07 8.41
C LYS A 182 -17.73 6.06 9.83
N LEU A 183 -16.94 6.49 10.81
CA LEU A 183 -17.31 6.49 12.22
C LEU A 183 -16.96 7.81 12.89
N THR A 184 -17.80 8.24 13.83
CA THR A 184 -17.45 9.30 14.79
C THR A 184 -16.45 8.79 15.82
N PRO A 185 -15.76 9.70 16.56
CA PRO A 185 -14.89 9.29 17.65
C PRO A 185 -15.60 8.45 18.72
N ASP A 186 -16.85 8.78 19.08
CA ASP A 186 -17.61 8.03 20.07
C ASP A 186 -17.93 6.60 19.59
N GLU A 187 -18.41 6.46 18.36
CA GLU A 187 -18.69 5.15 17.75
C GLU A 187 -17.43 4.28 17.66
N PHE A 188 -16.28 4.89 17.37
CA PHE A 188 -15.01 4.18 17.32
C PHE A 188 -14.49 3.81 18.72
N ASN A 189 -14.61 4.72 19.70
CA ASN A 189 -14.23 4.46 21.09
C ASN A 189 -15.06 3.31 21.69
N GLU A 190 -16.37 3.24 21.42
CA GLU A 190 -17.20 2.11 21.85
C GLU A 190 -16.72 0.76 21.28
N ARG A 191 -16.11 0.74 20.08
CA ARG A 191 -15.50 -0.48 19.52
C ARG A 191 -14.20 -0.81 20.24
N LEU A 192 -13.35 0.18 20.51
CA LEU A 192 -12.09 -0.01 21.24
C LEU A 192 -12.34 -0.48 22.68
N ASP A 193 -13.34 0.07 23.36
CA ASP A 193 -13.69 -0.30 24.74
C ASP A 193 -14.10 -1.77 24.83
N ARG A 194 -14.90 -2.26 23.87
CA ARG A 194 -15.25 -3.69 23.79
C ARG A 194 -14.01 -4.56 23.62
N ILE A 195 -13.12 -4.19 22.71
CA ILE A 195 -11.91 -4.97 22.40
C ILE A 195 -10.94 -4.98 23.58
N THR A 196 -10.78 -3.86 24.29
CA THR A 196 -9.94 -3.79 25.48
C THR A 196 -10.56 -4.52 26.68
N ALA A 197 -11.89 -4.55 26.79
CA ALA A 197 -12.61 -5.28 27.83
C ALA A 197 -12.49 -6.81 27.66
N ASP A 198 -12.62 -7.28 26.41
CA ASP A 198 -12.58 -8.70 26.02
C ASP A 198 -11.15 -9.24 25.85
N HIS A 199 -10.13 -8.39 25.97
CA HIS A 199 -8.73 -8.79 25.83
C HIS A 199 -8.26 -9.82 26.87
N CYS A 200 -8.84 -9.80 28.08
CA CYS A 200 -8.50 -10.66 29.22
C CYS A 200 -9.70 -11.38 29.78
#